data_AF-G8SEV5-F1
#
_entry.id   AF-G8SEV5-F1
#
_cell.length_a   1.000
_cell.length_b   1.000
_cell.length_c   1.000
_cell.angle_alpha   90.00
_cell.angle_beta   90.00
_cell.angle_gamma   90.00
#
_symmetry.space_group_name_H-M   'P 1'
#
loop_
_entity.id
_entity.type
_entity.pdbx_description
1 polymer ?
#
loop_
_entity_poly.entity_id
_entity_poly.type
_entity_poly.pdbx_seq_one_letter_code
_entity_poly.pdbx_strand_id
1 'polypeptide(L)'
;MTTATIGASAACDKGGPKVADTGAGPNWICMMSFTDLHGQHQDGKFEVTVKTDGTYVAGGPSKIIGLATVTDTQGHDVPKPVFEFDGVLSTR
;
A
#
# COMPACT_ATOMS: atom_id res chain seq x y z
N MET A 1 -1.93 -17.03 4.30
CA MET A 1 -3.23 -16.58 3.77
C MET A 1 -3.05 -16.10 2.35
N THR A 2 -3.92 -16.50 1.45
CA THR A 2 -3.96 -15.97 0.07
C THR A 2 -4.97 -14.84 0.00
N THR A 3 -4.73 -13.81 -0.80
CA THR A 3 -5.63 -12.65 -0.98
C THR A 3 -7.10 -13.03 -1.26
N ALA A 4 -7.33 -14.20 -1.86
CA ALA A 4 -8.66 -14.75 -2.13
C ALA A 4 -9.54 -14.96 -0.88
N THR A 5 -8.98 -15.16 0.31
CA THR A 5 -9.78 -15.46 1.53
C THR A 5 -10.25 -14.22 2.29
N ILE A 6 -9.71 -13.03 1.98
CA ILE A 6 -10.04 -11.76 2.68
C ILE A 6 -10.91 -10.80 1.83
N GLY A 7 -11.29 -11.21 0.62
CA GLY A 7 -12.13 -10.40 -0.27
C GLY A 7 -11.53 -9.03 -0.61
N ALA A 8 -10.20 -8.94 -0.70
CA ALA A 8 -9.53 -7.68 -0.97
C ALA A 8 -9.78 -7.17 -2.39
N SER A 9 -10.15 -5.90 -2.53
CA SER A 9 -10.26 -5.19 -3.80
C SER A 9 -9.52 -3.86 -3.77
N ALA A 10 -9.12 -3.37 -4.94
CA ALA A 10 -8.45 -2.09 -5.10
C ALA A 10 -9.02 -1.32 -6.29
N ALA A 11 -9.14 0.00 -6.15
CA ALA A 11 -9.40 0.94 -7.22
C ALA A 11 -8.29 1.98 -7.23
N CYS A 12 -7.62 2.16 -8.36
CA CYS A 12 -6.45 3.03 -8.48
C CYS A 12 -6.65 4.10 -9.55
N ASP A 13 -6.09 5.29 -9.31
CA ASP A 13 -6.04 6.42 -10.24
C ASP A 13 -4.62 6.98 -10.29
N LYS A 14 -4.14 7.37 -11.47
CA LYS A 14 -2.80 7.90 -11.70
C LYS A 14 -2.87 9.40 -12.00
N GLY A 15 -2.71 10.25 -11.00
CA GLY A 15 -2.57 11.69 -11.22
C GLY A 15 -3.87 12.41 -11.64
N GLY A 16 -5.03 11.82 -11.36
CA GLY A 16 -6.35 12.41 -11.52
C GLY A 16 -7.01 12.12 -12.88
N PRO A 17 -8.28 12.55 -13.05
CA PRO A 17 -9.16 12.12 -14.15
C PRO A 17 -8.74 12.54 -15.57
N LYS A 18 -7.65 13.32 -15.71
CA LYS A 18 -7.10 13.77 -17.01
C LYS A 18 -5.83 13.03 -17.40
N VAL A 19 -5.37 12.12 -16.56
CA VAL A 19 -4.18 11.31 -16.79
C VAL A 19 -4.65 9.87 -16.91
N ALA A 20 -4.13 9.14 -17.89
CA ALA A 20 -4.49 7.74 -18.07
C ALA A 20 -3.88 6.90 -16.94
N ASP A 21 -4.66 5.97 -16.40
CA ASP A 21 -4.26 5.00 -15.37
C ASP A 21 -3.34 3.92 -15.95
N THR A 22 -2.18 4.32 -16.47
CA THR A 22 -1.22 3.44 -17.11
C THR A 22 0.22 3.90 -16.91
N GLY A 23 1.14 2.93 -16.95
CA GLY A 23 2.57 3.16 -17.01
C GLY A 23 3.24 3.44 -15.66
N ALA A 24 4.57 3.48 -15.71
CA ALA A 24 5.42 3.77 -14.57
C ALA A 24 5.28 5.22 -14.08
N GLY A 25 5.78 5.45 -12.88
CA GLY A 25 5.88 6.74 -12.24
C GLY A 25 5.16 6.82 -10.88
N PRO A 26 5.32 7.96 -10.21
CA PRO A 26 4.64 8.25 -8.95
C PRO A 26 3.17 8.65 -9.19
N ASN A 27 2.51 9.10 -8.13
CA ASN A 27 1.17 9.69 -8.13
C ASN A 27 0.03 8.71 -8.39
N TRP A 28 0.27 7.41 -8.20
CA TRP A 28 -0.83 6.47 -8.11
C TRP A 28 -1.47 6.58 -6.72
N ILE A 29 -2.78 6.73 -6.69
CA ILE A 29 -3.58 6.64 -5.47
C ILE A 29 -4.49 5.43 -5.60
N CYS A 30 -4.33 4.46 -4.71
CA CYS A 30 -5.12 3.25 -4.66
C CYS A 30 -5.97 3.21 -3.39
N MET A 31 -7.29 3.13 -3.56
CA MET A 31 -8.21 2.80 -2.48
C MET A 31 -8.36 1.29 -2.40
N MET A 32 -7.94 0.71 -1.28
CA MET A 32 -8.11 -0.71 -1.00
C MET A 32 -9.24 -0.91 0.00
N SER A 33 -10.00 -1.97 -0.20
CA SER A 33 -11.02 -2.43 0.72
C SER A 33 -10.88 -3.93 0.97
N PHE A 34 -10.98 -4.39 2.21
CA PHE A 34 -10.90 -5.82 2.55
C PHE A 34 -11.65 -6.12 3.85
N THR A 35 -11.84 -7.42 4.12
CA THR A 35 -12.39 -7.90 5.39
C THR A 35 -11.26 -8.46 6.24
N ASP A 36 -11.10 -7.96 7.47
CA ASP A 36 -10.08 -8.44 8.40
C ASP A 36 -10.45 -9.79 9.03
N LEU A 37 -9.55 -10.32 9.86
CA LEU A 37 -9.71 -11.62 10.50
C LEU A 37 -10.87 -11.69 11.51
N HIS A 38 -11.40 -10.54 11.91
CA HIS A 38 -12.57 -10.42 12.78
C HIS A 38 -13.85 -10.14 12.00
N GLY A 39 -13.80 -10.25 10.67
CA GLY A 39 -14.95 -9.99 9.80
C GLY A 39 -15.27 -8.51 9.63
N GLN A 40 -14.41 -7.59 10.06
CA GLN A 40 -14.66 -6.15 9.94
C GLN A 40 -14.19 -5.62 8.60
N HIS A 41 -14.99 -4.74 8.01
CA HIS A 41 -14.61 -4.03 6.79
C HIS A 41 -13.52 -3.00 7.09
N GLN A 42 -12.50 -2.97 6.24
CA GLN A 42 -11.38 -2.04 6.32
C GLN A 42 -11.20 -1.35 4.98
N ASP A 43 -10.99 -0.04 5.03
CA ASP A 43 -10.63 0.80 3.89
C ASP A 43 -9.28 1.47 4.13
N GLY A 44 -8.46 1.56 3.09
CA GLY A 44 -7.16 2.22 3.15
C GLY A 44 -6.82 2.94 1.86
N LYS A 45 -6.31 4.18 2.00
CA LYS A 45 -5.71 4.93 0.89
C LYS A 45 -4.22 4.65 0.83
N PHE A 46 -3.74 4.20 -0.33
CA PHE A 46 -2.34 3.89 -0.59
C PHE A 46 -1.78 4.80 -1.68
N GLU A 47 -0.59 5.30 -1.47
CA GLU A 47 0.17 6.09 -2.44
C GLU A 47 1.23 5.17 -3.04
N VAL A 48 1.23 5.03 -4.36
CA VAL A 48 2.04 4.03 -5.04
C VAL A 48 2.96 4.69 -6.07
N THR A 49 4.21 4.22 -6.12
CA THR A 49 5.16 4.55 -7.18
C THR A 49 5.54 3.29 -7.93
N VAL A 50 5.18 3.22 -9.21
CA VAL A 50 5.49 2.08 -10.07
C VAL A 50 6.81 2.34 -10.79
N LYS A 51 7.77 1.43 -10.67
CA LYS A 51 9.07 1.47 -11.35
C LYS A 51 8.94 0.94 -12.78
N THR A 52 9.90 1.28 -13.64
CA THR A 52 9.88 0.90 -15.06
C THR A 52 10.05 -0.59 -15.30
N ASP A 53 10.55 -1.34 -14.32
CA ASP A 53 10.65 -2.80 -14.33
C ASP A 53 9.37 -3.52 -13.86
N GLY A 54 8.31 -2.75 -13.55
CA GLY A 54 7.03 -3.28 -13.08
C GLY A 54 6.95 -3.51 -11.57
N THR A 55 8.02 -3.28 -10.80
CA THR A 55 7.96 -3.29 -9.34
C THR A 55 7.33 -2.00 -8.80
N TYR A 56 6.89 -1.97 -7.55
CA TYR A 56 6.31 -0.76 -6.95
C TYR A 56 6.64 -0.60 -5.47
N VAL A 57 6.66 0.66 -5.05
CA VAL A 57 6.70 1.07 -3.63
C VAL A 57 5.32 1.59 -3.26
N ALA A 58 4.77 1.16 -2.12
CA ALA A 58 3.46 1.61 -1.64
C ALA A 58 3.52 2.14 -0.20
N GLY A 59 3.07 3.37 0.00
CA GLY A 59 2.84 3.98 1.31
C GLY A 59 1.36 3.93 1.67
N GLY A 60 1.02 3.77 2.95
CA GLY A 60 -0.38 3.63 3.36
C GLY A 60 -0.60 3.84 4.87
N PRO A 61 -1.83 3.66 5.36
CA PRO A 61 -2.16 3.91 6.75
C PRO A 61 -1.49 2.89 7.65
N SER A 62 -0.71 3.35 8.63
CA SER A 62 0.09 2.50 9.53
C SER A 62 -0.71 1.41 10.26
N LYS A 63 -1.99 1.65 10.52
CA LYS A 63 -2.90 0.67 11.13
C LYS A 63 -3.13 -0.57 10.24
N ILE A 64 -2.98 -0.43 8.91
CA ILE A 64 -3.23 -1.48 7.92
C ILE A 64 -1.93 -2.15 7.51
N ILE A 65 -0.91 -1.34 7.22
CA ILE A 65 0.37 -1.87 6.73
C ILE A 65 1.29 -2.34 7.87
N GLY A 66 1.02 -1.92 9.10
CA GLY A 66 1.88 -2.16 10.25
C GLY A 66 2.86 -0.99 10.47
N LEU A 67 3.34 -0.87 11.70
CA LEU A 67 4.39 0.07 12.07
C LEU A 67 5.72 -0.64 11.90
N ALA A 68 6.59 -0.14 11.05
CA ALA A 68 8.00 -0.45 11.23
C ALA A 68 8.55 0.39 12.37
N THR A 69 9.35 -0.21 13.22
CA THR A 69 10.05 0.49 14.28
C THR A 69 11.44 0.89 13.78
N VAL A 70 11.94 2.03 14.26
CA VAL A 70 13.35 2.36 14.22
C VAL A 70 13.88 2.31 15.64
N THR A 71 15.09 1.82 15.82
CA THR A 71 15.74 1.84 17.13
C THR A 71 16.28 3.25 17.39
N ASP A 72 15.83 3.89 18.47
CA ASP A 72 16.33 5.20 18.88
C ASP A 72 17.75 5.11 19.48
N THR A 73 18.35 6.27 19.78
CA THR A 73 19.71 6.33 20.35
C THR A 73 19.82 5.77 21.78
N GLN A 74 18.69 5.45 22.40
CA GLN A 74 18.59 4.82 23.72
C GLN A 74 18.27 3.31 23.62
N GLY A 75 18.13 2.78 22.39
CA GLY A 75 17.85 1.37 22.15
C GLY A 75 16.36 1.00 22.14
N HIS A 76 15.45 1.98 22.13
CA HIS A 76 14.01 1.70 22.07
C HIS A 76 13.52 1.61 20.63
N ASP A 77 12.68 0.62 20.37
CA ASP A 77 11.95 0.52 19.12
C ASP A 77 10.81 1.54 19.09
N VAL A 78 10.99 2.62 18.34
CA VAL A 78 10.00 3.69 18.18
C VAL A 78 9.30 3.60 16.83
N PRO A 79 7.98 3.84 16.76
CA PRO A 79 7.24 3.76 15.50
C PRO A 79 7.78 4.74 14.45
N LYS A 80 8.12 4.26 13.25
CA LYS A 80 8.54 5.07 12.11
C LYS A 80 7.29 5.69 11.45
N PRO A 81 7.08 7.02 11.53
CA PRO A 81 5.85 7.63 11.03
C PRO A 81 5.71 7.61 9.49
N VAL A 82 6.78 7.24 8.77
CA VAL A 82 6.85 7.17 7.31
C VAL A 82 7.39 5.79 6.95
N PHE A 83 6.50 4.83 6.74
CA PHE A 83 6.90 3.48 6.33
C PHE A 83 6.15 3.07 5.06
N GLU A 84 6.93 2.85 4.00
CA GLU A 84 6.52 2.42 2.67
C GLU A 84 6.87 0.93 2.53
N PHE A 85 5.92 0.08 2.15
CA PHE A 85 6.14 -1.33 1.86
C PHE A 85 6.34 -1.53 0.34
N ASP A 86 7.44 -2.17 -0.06
CA ASP A 86 7.67 -2.67 -1.42
C ASP A 86 6.78 -3.91 -1.66
N GLY A 87 6.13 -3.98 -2.82
CA GLY A 87 5.41 -5.17 -3.26
C GLY A 87 5.60 -5.44 -4.76
N VAL A 88 5.25 -6.66 -5.21
CA VAL A 88 5.27 -7.06 -6.62
C VAL A 88 3.86 -7.43 -7.05
N LEU A 89 3.34 -6.77 -8.09
CA LEU A 89 2.07 -7.11 -8.72
C LEU A 89 2.40 -7.97 -9.92
N SER A 90 2.09 -9.27 -9.84
CA SER A 90 2.17 -10.15 -11.01
C SER A 90 1.03 -9.79 -11.95
N THR A 91 1.35 -9.27 -13.13
CA THR A 91 0.41 -9.07 -14.23
C THR A 91 0.23 -10.41 -14.97
N ARG A 92 -0.93 -11.05 -14.76
CA ARG A 92 -1.48 -12.06 -15.67
C ARG A 92 -2.89 -11.67 -16.06
#